data_AF-A0A4R3FJM2-F1
#
_entry.id   AF-A0A4R3FJM2-F1
#
_cell.length_a   1.000
_cell.length_b   1.000
_cell.length_c   1.000
_cell.angle_alpha   90.00
_cell.angle_beta   90.00
_cell.angle_gamma   90.00
#
_symmetry.space_group_name_H-M   'P 1'
#
loop_
_entity.id
_entity.type
_entity.pdbx_description
1 polymer ?
#
loop_
_entity_poly.entity_id
_entity_poly.type
_entity_poly.pdbx_seq_one_letter_code
_entity_poly.pdbx_strand_id
1 'polypeptide(L)'
;MTDSTFPGVTSRPSAIGRLLAMRRAWLEMDKNPDAIRFAGTARGVTVLHLAFFAVLLVAGPDIGFGTAAIAIAGLTGCAILPSKRSLVISVSTLIFLVVRPFHAYELAVIPPAILERVGLTNISARNLAWAATAAFMVLAWLALYLQGRYRDTSAAKRPLLSMVIVFWCLVLVAVSGFLPALPLAFLWTFLAAFASGFWFLAYALADQKAKDPTSNAKRLGLFHPFWEGPPLPTGKGAAYLRKFEAKDDAGLAVTRLKALKLLVWGVMLTGLYLGLSRLINETAGLPTLHHAMELSSSGTPIPAYEAWTSLVVHYLLDVAFIAGWSHVVVAIVRMTGYAIPRNTARPLSSRTLAEFWNRYYFYFKELLVDFFFFPAFLRYFKKQPKLRVAFATLCAASFGNVLFHFTWNLNLTLEYGLIGAMRHFESYAVYSLLLAGGLIISQLRGRKPKPEDGFLRYEVLPRVGVGLFFCLVAVFNETPELFSMHDRAVFFLSLFGVI
;
A
#
# COMPACT_ATOMS: atom_id res chain seq x y z
N MET A 1 -72.67 -11.58 -17.24
CA MET A 1 -71.47 -11.35 -18.08
C MET A 1 -70.37 -10.87 -17.15
N THR A 2 -69.80 -11.76 -16.33
CA THR A 2 -68.53 -12.48 -16.56
C THR A 2 -67.31 -11.57 -16.57
N ASP A 3 -66.89 -11.18 -15.36
CA ASP A 3 -65.53 -10.73 -15.06
C ASP A 3 -64.57 -11.92 -15.24
N SER A 4 -63.84 -11.92 -16.36
CA SER A 4 -62.75 -12.84 -16.63
C SER A 4 -61.45 -12.30 -16.02
N THR A 5 -61.18 -12.64 -14.76
CA THR A 5 -59.86 -12.54 -14.17
C THR A 5 -58.96 -13.60 -14.78
N PHE A 6 -58.23 -13.25 -15.84
CA PHE A 6 -57.13 -14.07 -16.32
C PHE A 6 -56.06 -14.15 -15.22
N PRO A 7 -55.70 -15.34 -14.72
CA PRO A 7 -54.59 -15.47 -13.79
C PRO A 7 -53.32 -15.02 -14.49
N GLY A 8 -52.74 -13.92 -13.98
CA GLY A 8 -51.51 -13.34 -14.49
C GLY A 8 -50.43 -14.39 -14.56
N VAL A 9 -50.08 -14.80 -15.78
CA VAL A 9 -48.90 -15.62 -16.07
C VAL A 9 -47.70 -14.81 -15.60
N THR A 10 -47.21 -15.11 -14.40
CA THR A 10 -45.93 -14.60 -13.91
C THR A 10 -44.85 -15.19 -14.80
N SER A 11 -44.51 -14.48 -15.87
CA SER A 11 -43.47 -14.89 -16.81
C SER A 11 -42.20 -15.17 -16.00
N ARG A 12 -41.73 -16.42 -16.02
CA ARG A 12 -40.49 -16.79 -15.35
C ARG A 12 -39.39 -15.82 -15.79
N PRO A 13 -38.63 -15.21 -14.87
CA PRO A 13 -37.62 -14.24 -15.23
C PRO A 13 -36.60 -14.89 -16.17
N SER A 14 -36.25 -14.16 -17.24
CA SER A 14 -35.22 -14.59 -18.19
C SER A 14 -33.89 -14.88 -17.46
N ALA A 15 -33.00 -15.65 -18.10
CA ALA A 15 -31.68 -15.93 -17.53
C ALA A 15 -30.93 -14.64 -17.15
N ILE A 16 -30.98 -13.62 -18.01
CA ILE A 16 -30.42 -12.28 -17.75
C ILE A 16 -31.11 -11.61 -16.56
N GLY A 17 -32.45 -11.69 -16.48
CA GLY A 17 -33.22 -11.16 -15.35
C GLY A 17 -32.81 -11.78 -14.01
N ARG A 18 -32.58 -13.10 -13.98
CA ARG A 18 -32.06 -13.81 -12.80
C ARG A 18 -30.65 -13.36 -12.43
N LEU A 19 -29.74 -13.23 -13.39
CA LEU A 19 -28.38 -12.75 -13.14
C LEU A 19 -28.36 -11.31 -12.60
N LEU A 20 -29.17 -10.41 -13.15
CA LEU A 20 -29.30 -9.04 -12.65
C LEU A 20 -29.91 -8.98 -11.25
N ALA A 21 -30.87 -9.86 -10.93
CA ALA A 21 -31.42 -10.00 -9.59
C ALA A 21 -30.36 -10.50 -8.59
N MET A 22 -29.59 -11.55 -8.95
CA MET A 22 -28.49 -12.06 -8.13
C MET A 22 -27.42 -10.99 -7.89
N ARG A 23 -27.06 -10.23 -8.92
CA ARG A 23 -26.12 -9.10 -8.80
C ARG A 23 -26.64 -8.04 -7.83
N ARG A 24 -27.91 -7.66 -7.92
CA ARG A 24 -28.52 -6.69 -6.98
C ARG A 24 -28.50 -7.22 -5.56
N ALA A 25 -28.94 -8.47 -5.35
CA ALA A 25 -28.91 -9.12 -4.05
C ALA A 25 -27.50 -9.15 -3.44
N TRP A 26 -26.47 -9.48 -4.24
CA TRP A 26 -25.07 -9.43 -3.81
C TRP A 26 -24.64 -8.01 -3.39
N LEU A 27 -24.91 -7.01 -4.23
CA LEU A 27 -24.50 -5.63 -3.97
C LEU A 27 -25.16 -5.05 -2.71
N GLU A 28 -26.38 -5.48 -2.40
CA GLU A 28 -27.20 -5.01 -1.27
C GLU A 28 -27.20 -5.93 -0.05
N MET A 29 -26.42 -7.02 -0.06
CA MET A 29 -26.46 -8.02 1.04
C MET A 29 -26.10 -7.43 2.41
N ASP A 30 -25.26 -6.41 2.46
CA ASP A 30 -24.87 -5.67 3.68
C ASP A 30 -25.90 -4.63 4.13
N LYS A 31 -27.01 -4.48 3.40
CA LYS A 31 -28.17 -3.67 3.74
C LYS A 31 -29.43 -4.51 3.99
N ASN A 32 -29.41 -5.77 3.57
CA ASN A 32 -30.52 -6.70 3.75
C ASN A 32 -30.60 -7.16 5.22
N PRO A 33 -31.69 -6.88 5.96
CA PRO A 33 -31.84 -7.26 7.37
C PRO A 33 -31.70 -8.77 7.61
N ASP A 34 -32.19 -9.60 6.71
CA ASP A 34 -32.13 -11.06 6.82
C ASP A 34 -30.70 -11.57 6.68
N ALA A 35 -29.95 -11.03 5.71
CA ALA A 35 -28.56 -11.38 5.51
C ALA A 35 -27.69 -10.93 6.70
N ILE A 36 -27.93 -9.73 7.24
CA ILE A 36 -27.25 -9.22 8.42
C ILE A 36 -27.54 -10.10 9.64
N ARG A 37 -28.81 -10.42 9.89
CA ARG A 37 -29.23 -11.30 10.98
C ARG A 37 -28.61 -12.68 10.86
N PHE A 38 -28.64 -13.27 9.66
CA PHE A 38 -28.01 -14.56 9.40
C PHE A 38 -26.51 -14.51 9.67
N ALA A 39 -25.80 -13.51 9.15
CA ALA A 39 -24.36 -13.32 9.32
C ALA A 39 -23.94 -13.07 10.79
N GLY A 40 -24.88 -12.66 11.66
CA GLY A 40 -24.68 -12.57 13.11
C GLY A 40 -24.79 -13.92 13.85
N THR A 41 -25.38 -14.95 13.24
CA THR A 41 -25.49 -16.29 13.86
C THR A 41 -24.19 -17.08 13.73
N ALA A 42 -23.95 -18.07 14.60
CA ALA A 42 -22.79 -18.95 14.51
C ALA A 42 -22.67 -19.66 13.15
N ARG A 43 -23.81 -20.10 12.59
CA ARG A 43 -23.87 -20.70 11.24
C ARG A 43 -23.48 -19.69 10.16
N GLY A 44 -24.05 -18.49 10.20
CA GLY A 44 -23.74 -17.46 9.22
C GLY A 44 -22.30 -16.96 9.30
N VAL A 45 -21.73 -16.82 10.50
CA VAL A 45 -20.30 -16.52 10.70
C VAL A 45 -19.44 -17.61 10.06
N THR A 46 -19.75 -18.89 10.29
CA THR A 46 -19.01 -20.01 9.71
C THR A 46 -19.07 -19.99 8.18
N VAL A 47 -20.28 -19.88 7.61
CA VAL A 47 -20.49 -19.82 6.15
C VAL A 47 -19.74 -18.62 5.54
N LEU A 48 -19.81 -17.46 6.19
CA LEU A 48 -19.15 -16.24 5.72
C LEU A 48 -17.62 -16.37 5.72
N HIS A 49 -17.03 -16.99 6.75
CA HIS A 49 -15.59 -17.22 6.81
C HIS A 49 -15.15 -18.28 5.81
N LEU A 50 -15.88 -19.39 5.66
CA LEU A 50 -15.58 -20.41 4.65
C LEU A 50 -15.64 -19.83 3.23
N ALA A 51 -16.67 -19.04 2.92
CA ALA A 51 -16.76 -18.35 1.63
C ALA A 51 -15.59 -17.37 1.44
N PHE A 52 -15.22 -16.62 2.47
CA PHE A 52 -14.08 -15.71 2.42
C PHE A 52 -12.76 -16.46 2.21
N PHE A 53 -12.54 -17.58 2.92
CA PHE A 53 -11.33 -18.39 2.78
C PHE A 53 -11.25 -19.03 1.40
N ALA A 54 -12.35 -19.55 0.86
CA ALA A 54 -12.38 -20.08 -0.50
C ALA A 54 -11.95 -19.03 -1.52
N VAL A 55 -12.48 -17.80 -1.43
CA VAL A 55 -12.09 -16.70 -2.34
C VAL A 55 -10.66 -16.25 -2.08
N LEU A 56 -10.20 -16.22 -0.83
CA LEU A 56 -8.83 -15.83 -0.49
C LEU A 56 -7.80 -16.84 -1.03
N LEU A 57 -8.12 -18.14 -1.02
CA LEU A 57 -7.27 -19.18 -1.59
C LEU A 57 -7.19 -19.10 -3.11
N VAL A 58 -8.26 -18.65 -3.79
CA VAL A 58 -8.21 -18.33 -5.23
C VAL A 58 -7.25 -17.16 -5.50
N ALA A 59 -7.16 -16.19 -4.58
CA ALA A 59 -6.15 -15.12 -4.60
C ALA A 59 -4.75 -15.58 -4.18
N GLY A 60 -4.63 -16.82 -3.69
CA GLY A 60 -3.43 -17.39 -3.07
C GLY A 60 -2.15 -17.35 -3.91
N PRO A 61 -2.18 -17.49 -5.25
CA PRO A 61 -0.97 -17.39 -6.07
C PRO A 61 -0.21 -16.06 -5.90
N ASP A 62 -0.91 -14.95 -5.71
CA ASP A 62 -0.28 -13.62 -5.57
C ASP A 62 0.10 -13.27 -4.13
N ILE A 63 -0.51 -13.91 -3.14
CA ILE A 63 -0.32 -13.62 -1.70
C ILE A 63 0.71 -14.58 -1.07
N GLY A 64 0.91 -15.73 -1.70
CA GLY A 64 1.71 -16.83 -1.17
C GLY A 64 0.91 -17.66 -0.16
N PHE A 65 1.01 -18.99 -0.27
CA PHE A 65 0.27 -19.94 0.56
C PHE A 65 0.52 -19.72 2.07
N GLY A 66 1.76 -19.43 2.46
CA GLY A 66 2.12 -19.18 3.86
C GLY A 66 1.40 -17.96 4.45
N THR A 67 1.39 -16.84 3.73
CA THR A 67 0.69 -15.62 4.14
C THR A 67 -0.82 -15.85 4.23
N ALA A 68 -1.41 -16.55 3.25
CA ALA A 68 -2.82 -16.90 3.26
C ALA A 68 -3.19 -17.79 4.47
N ALA A 69 -2.36 -18.79 4.78
CA ALA A 69 -2.57 -19.69 5.91
C ALA A 69 -2.58 -18.93 7.25
N ILE A 70 -1.63 -18.01 7.46
CA ILE A 70 -1.61 -17.22 8.70
C ILE A 70 -2.78 -16.23 8.75
N ALA A 71 -3.16 -15.62 7.62
CA ALA A 71 -4.36 -14.79 7.57
C ALA A 71 -5.62 -15.58 7.94
N ILE A 72 -5.79 -16.80 7.43
CA ILE A 72 -6.88 -17.70 7.78
C ILE A 72 -6.86 -18.04 9.28
N ALA A 73 -5.69 -18.37 9.84
CA ALA A 73 -5.55 -18.65 11.27
C ALA A 73 -5.91 -17.44 12.13
N GLY A 74 -5.42 -16.24 11.78
CA GLY A 74 -5.72 -14.99 12.48
C GLY A 74 -7.20 -14.61 12.41
N LEU A 75 -7.83 -14.75 11.23
CA LEU A 75 -9.26 -14.53 11.05
C LEU A 75 -10.11 -15.54 11.84
N THR A 76 -9.72 -16.81 11.83
CA THR A 76 -10.38 -17.87 12.61
C THR A 76 -10.30 -17.57 14.10
N GLY A 77 -9.13 -17.19 14.61
CA GLY A 77 -8.96 -16.77 16.00
C GLY A 77 -9.84 -15.55 16.34
N CYS A 78 -9.94 -14.58 15.44
CA CYS A 78 -10.80 -13.40 15.61
C CYS A 78 -12.31 -13.74 15.55
N ALA A 79 -12.69 -14.81 14.86
CA ALA A 79 -14.06 -15.31 14.81
C ALA A 79 -14.44 -16.06 16.10
N ILE A 80 -13.52 -16.88 16.62
CA ILE A 80 -13.72 -17.66 17.87
C ILE A 80 -13.68 -16.74 19.10
N LEU A 81 -12.82 -15.72 19.10
CA LEU A 81 -12.60 -14.81 20.23
C LEU A 81 -12.87 -13.34 19.85
N PRO A 82 -14.13 -12.96 19.51
CA PRO A 82 -14.45 -11.63 19.00
C PRO A 82 -14.20 -10.50 20.03
N SER A 83 -14.29 -10.77 21.33
CA SER A 83 -13.96 -9.81 22.38
C SER A 83 -12.46 -9.65 22.62
N LYS A 84 -11.64 -10.61 22.16
CA LYS A 84 -10.17 -10.63 22.33
C LYS A 84 -9.42 -10.48 21.00
N ARG A 85 -10.05 -9.95 19.95
CA ARG A 85 -9.45 -9.75 18.62
C ARG A 85 -8.08 -9.07 18.67
N SER A 86 -7.93 -8.01 19.46
CA SER A 86 -6.64 -7.31 19.59
C SER A 86 -5.51 -8.22 20.10
N LEU A 87 -5.83 -9.16 20.99
CA LEU A 87 -4.88 -10.15 21.48
C LEU A 87 -4.52 -11.15 20.38
N VAL A 88 -5.51 -11.65 19.63
CA VAL A 88 -5.29 -12.54 18.49
C VAL A 88 -4.35 -11.89 17.46
N ILE A 89 -4.57 -10.61 17.16
CA ILE A 89 -3.74 -9.83 16.24
C ILE A 89 -2.31 -9.68 16.78
N SER A 90 -2.16 -9.41 18.08
CA SER A 90 -0.86 -9.25 18.72
C SER A 90 -0.08 -10.57 18.73
N VAL A 91 -0.73 -11.69 19.04
CA VAL A 91 -0.12 -13.02 19.00
C VAL A 91 0.27 -13.38 17.56
N SER A 92 -0.60 -13.10 16.59
CA SER A 92 -0.31 -13.33 15.17
C SER A 92 0.89 -12.51 14.71
N THR A 93 1.02 -11.26 15.19
CA THR A 93 2.18 -10.40 14.93
C THR A 93 3.48 -11.03 15.44
N LEU A 94 3.47 -11.58 16.66
CA LEU A 94 4.65 -12.27 17.20
C LEU A 94 5.01 -13.51 16.38
N ILE A 95 4.02 -14.29 15.94
CA ILE A 95 4.23 -15.44 15.06
C ILE A 95 4.84 -14.99 13.73
N PHE A 96 4.31 -13.91 13.13
CA PHE A 96 4.83 -13.35 11.89
C PHE A 96 6.27 -12.89 12.03
N LEU A 97 6.64 -12.18 13.09
CA LEU A 97 8.02 -11.75 13.32
C LEU A 97 9.00 -12.93 13.46
N VAL A 98 8.52 -14.11 13.88
CA VAL A 98 9.33 -15.34 13.92
C VAL A 98 9.42 -16.00 12.54
N VAL A 99 8.30 -16.12 11.81
CA VAL A 99 8.28 -16.82 10.51
C VAL A 99 8.88 -15.96 9.39
N ARG A 100 8.59 -14.66 9.41
CA ARG A 100 8.94 -13.68 8.40
C ARG A 100 9.33 -12.36 9.10
N PRO A 101 10.59 -12.21 9.53
CA PRO A 101 11.02 -11.05 10.32
C PRO A 101 10.93 -9.70 9.59
N PHE A 102 10.86 -9.71 8.26
CA PHE A 102 10.85 -8.53 7.41
C PHE A 102 9.62 -8.50 6.48
N HIS A 103 9.07 -7.30 6.27
CA HIS A 103 7.91 -7.04 5.42
C HIS A 103 8.24 -7.09 3.92
N ALA A 104 9.48 -6.77 3.56
CA ALA A 104 9.99 -6.72 2.19
C ALA A 104 10.85 -7.94 1.86
N TYR A 105 10.85 -8.36 0.60
CA TYR A 105 11.83 -9.32 0.12
C TYR A 105 13.23 -8.67 0.09
N GLU A 106 13.29 -7.43 -0.37
CA GLU A 106 14.47 -6.56 -0.47
C GLU A 106 15.19 -6.40 0.88
N LEU A 107 14.44 -6.39 1.98
CA LEU A 107 15.02 -6.33 3.32
C LEU A 107 15.44 -7.73 3.83
N ALA A 108 14.73 -8.77 3.40
CA ALA A 108 15.02 -10.17 3.80
C ALA A 108 16.28 -10.74 3.15
N VAL A 109 16.76 -10.16 2.04
CA VAL A 109 18.04 -10.56 1.41
C VAL A 109 19.27 -9.98 2.12
N ILE A 110 19.11 -8.95 2.97
CA ILE A 110 20.22 -8.28 3.65
C ILE A 110 21.00 -9.24 4.59
N PRO A 111 20.36 -10.01 5.49
CA PRO A 111 21.10 -10.88 6.43
C PRO A 111 22.01 -11.92 5.75
N PRO A 112 21.57 -12.70 4.75
CA PRO A 112 22.48 -13.63 4.06
C PRO A 112 23.56 -12.88 3.27
N ALA A 113 23.21 -11.79 2.55
CA ALA A 113 24.16 -11.04 1.75
C ALA A 113 25.30 -10.40 2.59
N ILE A 114 24.98 -9.84 3.76
CA ILE A 114 26.02 -9.25 4.61
C ILE A 114 26.93 -10.31 5.23
N LEU A 115 26.39 -11.47 5.64
CA LEU A 115 27.18 -12.56 6.21
C LEU A 115 28.20 -13.11 5.20
N GLU A 116 27.77 -13.29 3.96
CA GLU A 116 28.64 -13.67 2.85
C GLU A 116 29.72 -12.62 2.62
N ARG A 117 29.35 -11.33 2.54
CA ARG A 117 30.27 -10.23 2.31
C ARG A 117 31.37 -10.10 3.37
N VAL A 118 31.05 -10.39 4.64
CA VAL A 118 32.02 -10.31 5.74
C VAL A 118 32.68 -11.66 6.08
N GLY A 119 32.40 -12.72 5.32
CA GLY A 119 33.02 -14.05 5.49
C GLY A 119 32.57 -14.82 6.75
N LEU A 120 31.38 -14.55 7.29
CA LEU A 120 30.86 -15.22 8.49
C LEU A 120 29.98 -16.43 8.14
N THR A 121 30.60 -17.56 7.84
CA THR A 121 29.92 -18.80 7.41
C THR A 121 29.26 -19.60 8.55
N ASN A 122 29.74 -19.43 9.79
CA ASN A 122 29.24 -20.18 10.95
C ASN A 122 27.98 -19.58 11.58
N ILE A 123 27.49 -18.44 11.08
CA ILE A 123 26.33 -17.75 11.64
C ILE A 123 25.13 -17.96 10.73
N SER A 124 24.03 -18.44 11.32
CA SER A 124 22.75 -18.55 10.60
C SER A 124 22.15 -17.17 10.36
N ALA A 125 21.92 -16.83 9.09
CA ALA A 125 21.21 -15.61 8.68
C ALA A 125 19.84 -15.47 9.37
N ARG A 126 19.15 -16.60 9.60
CA ARG A 126 17.87 -16.64 10.31
C ARG A 126 18.01 -16.23 11.78
N ASN A 127 19.01 -16.77 12.47
CA ASN A 127 19.27 -16.41 13.88
C ASN A 127 19.66 -14.94 14.01
N LEU A 128 20.46 -14.43 13.05
CA LEU A 128 20.81 -13.01 12.99
C LEU A 128 19.56 -12.14 12.78
N ALA A 129 18.69 -12.50 11.85
CA ALA A 129 17.43 -11.81 11.60
C ALA A 129 16.51 -11.80 12.84
N TRP A 130 16.38 -12.92 13.55
CA TRP A 130 15.62 -12.98 14.79
C TRP A 130 16.22 -12.11 15.89
N ALA A 131 17.53 -12.15 16.08
CA ALA A 131 18.21 -11.33 17.07
C ALA A 131 18.04 -9.83 16.79
N ALA A 132 18.22 -9.42 15.53
CA ALA A 132 18.02 -8.04 15.09
C ALA A 132 16.57 -7.56 15.24
N THR A 133 15.60 -8.42 14.89
CA THR A 133 14.17 -8.11 15.01
C THR A 133 13.75 -8.02 16.48
N ALA A 134 14.24 -8.91 17.33
CA ALA A 134 14.02 -8.83 18.77
C ALA A 134 14.61 -7.53 19.36
N ALA A 135 15.84 -7.17 18.96
CA ALA A 135 16.45 -5.90 19.36
C ALA A 135 15.64 -4.69 18.89
N PHE A 136 15.13 -4.71 17.65
CA PHE A 136 14.23 -3.68 17.14
C PHE A 136 12.95 -3.57 17.97
N MET A 137 12.30 -4.68 18.31
CA MET A 137 11.09 -4.67 19.13
C MET A 137 11.34 -4.11 20.54
N VAL A 138 12.47 -4.45 21.16
CA VAL A 138 12.88 -3.90 22.46
C VAL A 138 13.14 -2.40 22.37
N LEU A 139 13.87 -1.94 21.35
CA LEU A 139 14.16 -0.52 21.15
C LEU A 139 12.91 0.28 20.76
N ALA A 140 11.98 -0.31 19.99
CA ALA A 140 10.69 0.28 19.69
C ALA A 140 9.83 0.43 20.96
N TRP A 141 9.81 -0.59 21.83
CA TRP A 141 9.16 -0.50 23.13
C TRP A 141 9.77 0.62 23.98
N LEU A 142 11.10 0.69 24.04
CA LEU A 142 11.83 1.71 24.79
C LEU A 142 11.54 3.11 24.22
N ALA A 143 11.54 3.29 22.90
CA ALA A 143 11.20 4.54 22.25
C ALA A 143 9.77 5.00 22.62
N LEU A 144 8.80 4.07 22.60
CA LEU A 144 7.44 4.35 23.05
C LEU A 144 7.41 4.72 24.55
N TYR A 145 8.13 3.99 25.40
CA TYR A 145 8.19 4.27 26.83
C TYR A 145 8.80 5.66 27.11
N LEU A 146 9.95 5.96 26.51
CA LEU A 146 10.66 7.22 26.68
C LEU A 146 9.88 8.41 26.14
N GLN A 147 9.21 8.27 24.98
CA GLN A 147 8.33 9.32 24.46
C GLN A 147 7.19 9.62 25.46
N GLY A 148 6.61 8.58 26.04
CA GLY A 148 5.56 8.72 27.05
C GLY A 148 6.04 9.38 28.34
N ARG A 149 7.27 9.07 28.79
CA ARG A 149 7.87 9.56 30.03
C ARG A 149 8.45 10.97 29.91
N TYR A 150 8.99 11.33 28.75
CA TYR A 150 9.73 12.56 28.48
C TYR A 150 9.09 13.39 27.35
N ARG A 151 7.76 13.55 27.40
CA ARG A 151 6.93 14.20 26.36
C ARG A 151 7.36 15.62 26.00
N ASP A 152 8.01 16.31 26.93
CA ASP A 152 8.42 17.71 26.75
C ASP A 152 9.74 17.89 25.99
N THR A 153 10.51 16.81 25.82
CA THR A 153 11.76 16.85 25.06
C THR A 153 11.51 17.10 23.57
N SER A 154 12.48 17.73 22.91
CA SER A 154 12.42 17.99 21.46
C SER A 154 12.26 16.70 20.65
N ALA A 155 12.90 15.60 21.09
CA ALA A 155 12.79 14.29 20.46
C ALA A 155 11.38 13.71 20.58
N ALA A 156 10.78 13.73 21.78
CA ALA A 156 9.42 13.23 21.98
C ALA A 156 8.34 14.06 21.27
N LYS A 157 8.58 15.37 21.10
CA LYS A 157 7.71 16.28 20.34
C LYS A 157 7.74 15.99 18.84
N ARG A 158 8.90 15.57 18.31
CA ARG A 158 9.16 15.31 16.87
C ARG A 158 9.65 13.87 16.62
N PRO A 159 8.84 12.85 16.95
CA PRO A 159 9.27 11.45 16.94
C PRO A 159 9.77 11.00 15.56
N LEU A 160 9.07 11.37 14.48
CA LEU A 160 9.49 11.02 13.13
C LEU A 160 10.86 11.60 12.77
N LEU A 161 11.11 12.88 13.06
CA LEU A 161 12.40 13.51 12.77
C LEU A 161 13.53 12.80 13.54
N SER A 162 13.28 12.47 14.82
CA SER A 162 14.23 11.70 15.62
C SER A 162 14.49 10.31 15.03
N MET A 163 13.46 9.60 14.56
CA MET A 163 13.63 8.31 13.89
C MET A 163 14.45 8.44 12.61
N VAL A 164 14.17 9.44 11.76
CA VAL A 164 14.92 9.68 10.53
C VAL A 164 16.39 9.97 10.83
N ILE A 165 16.68 10.82 11.81
CA ILE A 165 18.06 11.13 12.21
C ILE A 165 18.76 9.86 12.71
N VAL A 166 18.14 9.10 13.61
CA VAL A 166 18.73 7.85 14.14
C VAL A 166 18.97 6.85 13.03
N PHE A 167 18.00 6.65 12.13
CA PHE A 167 18.13 5.75 10.98
C PHE A 167 19.33 6.13 10.11
N TRP A 168 19.44 7.41 9.71
CA TRP A 168 20.55 7.88 8.89
C TRP A 168 21.90 7.83 9.61
N CYS A 169 21.97 8.14 10.91
CA CYS A 169 23.19 7.98 11.69
C CYS A 169 23.65 6.51 11.69
N LEU A 170 22.73 5.56 11.87
CA LEU A 170 23.05 4.14 11.83
C LEU A 170 23.50 3.68 10.43
N VAL A 171 22.87 4.18 9.36
CA VAL A 171 23.33 3.94 7.98
C VAL A 171 24.76 4.46 7.79
N LEU A 172 25.05 5.69 8.24
CA LEU A 172 26.39 6.27 8.15
C LEU A 172 27.45 5.46 8.90
N VAL A 173 27.11 4.95 10.09
CA VAL A 173 27.98 4.04 10.83
C VAL A 173 28.19 2.73 10.06
N ALA A 174 27.13 2.15 9.49
CA ALA A 174 27.21 0.91 8.73
C ALA A 174 28.09 1.02 7.48
N VAL A 175 28.09 2.17 6.80
CA VAL A 175 28.91 2.39 5.59
C VAL A 175 30.32 2.93 5.90
N SER A 176 30.62 3.28 7.15
CA SER A 176 31.91 3.89 7.53
C SER A 176 33.12 2.94 7.44
N GLY A 177 32.89 1.63 7.47
CA GLY A 177 33.95 0.62 7.55
C GLY A 177 34.61 0.47 8.92
N PHE A 178 34.13 1.17 9.96
CA PHE A 178 34.73 1.12 11.31
C PHE A 178 34.35 -0.10 12.15
N LEU A 179 33.28 -0.81 11.77
CA LEU A 179 32.78 -1.94 12.56
C LEU A 179 33.45 -3.26 12.12
N PRO A 180 33.81 -4.13 13.08
CA PRO A 180 34.23 -5.48 12.75
C PRO A 180 33.06 -6.31 12.18
N ALA A 181 33.39 -7.45 11.57
CA ALA A 181 32.47 -8.27 10.79
C ALA A 181 31.12 -8.57 11.47
N LEU A 182 31.12 -9.07 12.71
CA LEU A 182 29.88 -9.47 13.39
C LEU A 182 29.00 -8.26 13.77
N PRO A 183 29.50 -7.20 14.45
CA PRO A 183 28.73 -5.99 14.67
C PRO A 183 28.23 -5.32 13.39
N LEU A 184 29.00 -5.35 12.30
CA LEU A 184 28.57 -4.84 11.00
C LEU A 184 27.40 -5.65 10.43
N ALA A 185 27.50 -6.99 10.45
CA ALA A 185 26.43 -7.89 10.00
C ALA A 185 25.14 -7.70 10.83
N PHE A 186 25.29 -7.58 12.15
CA PHE A 186 24.17 -7.27 13.03
C PHE A 186 23.57 -5.90 12.74
N LEU A 187 24.37 -4.85 12.54
CA LEU A 187 23.88 -3.50 12.27
C LEU A 187 23.08 -3.44 10.95
N TRP A 188 23.57 -4.05 9.87
CA TRP A 188 22.82 -4.12 8.61
C TRP A 188 21.50 -4.88 8.76
N THR A 189 21.52 -6.00 9.47
CA THR A 189 20.32 -6.81 9.76
C THR A 189 19.34 -6.05 10.66
N PHE A 190 19.84 -5.28 11.62
CA PHE A 190 19.05 -4.39 12.47
C PHE A 190 18.45 -3.24 11.67
N LEU A 191 19.21 -2.61 10.78
CA LEU A 191 18.70 -1.59 9.87
C LEU A 191 17.60 -2.13 8.96
N ALA A 192 17.70 -3.39 8.51
CA ALA A 192 16.64 -4.06 7.76
C ALA A 192 15.36 -4.24 8.61
N ALA A 193 15.49 -4.66 9.88
CA ALA A 193 14.35 -4.77 10.80
C ALA A 193 13.73 -3.40 11.11
N PHE A 194 14.58 -2.37 11.30
CA PHE A 194 14.13 -1.00 11.55
C PHE A 194 13.44 -0.41 10.32
N ALA A 195 13.99 -0.58 9.11
CA ALA A 195 13.37 -0.17 7.85
C ALA A 195 11.99 -0.84 7.67
N SER A 196 11.91 -2.15 7.93
CA SER A 196 10.68 -2.92 7.89
C SER A 196 9.62 -2.34 8.84
N GLY A 197 9.98 -2.11 10.11
CA GLY A 197 9.07 -1.56 11.12
C GLY A 197 8.95 -0.03 11.15
N PHE A 198 9.58 0.70 10.22
CA PHE A 198 9.78 2.14 10.34
C PHE A 198 8.44 2.89 10.44
N TRP A 199 7.54 2.65 9.48
CA TRP A 199 6.27 3.35 9.41
C TRP A 199 5.26 2.88 10.47
N PHE A 200 5.39 1.63 10.94
CA PHE A 200 4.63 1.11 12.07
C PHE A 200 4.99 1.81 13.37
N LEU A 201 6.30 1.96 13.63
CA LEU A 201 6.78 2.69 14.80
C LEU A 201 6.40 4.18 14.69
N ALA A 202 6.45 4.78 13.51
CA ALA A 202 6.00 6.16 13.30
C ALA A 202 4.53 6.36 13.69
N TYR A 203 3.63 5.47 13.25
CA TYR A 203 2.22 5.51 13.64
C TYR A 203 2.01 5.21 15.12
N ALA A 204 2.76 4.26 15.70
CA ALA A 204 2.66 3.96 17.13
C ALA A 204 3.09 5.13 18.02
N LEU A 205 4.13 5.88 17.63
CA LEU A 205 4.58 7.10 18.31
C LEU A 205 3.58 8.26 18.11
N ALA A 206 2.96 8.37 16.93
CA ALA A 206 1.89 9.34 16.69
C ALA A 206 0.64 9.03 17.55
N ASP A 207 0.28 7.76 17.68
CA ASP A 207 -0.84 7.25 18.48
C ASP A 207 -0.70 7.51 19.99
N GLN A 208 0.48 7.88 20.48
CA GLN A 208 0.63 8.31 21.88
C GLN A 208 -0.06 9.63 22.20
N LYS A 209 -0.30 10.45 21.17
CA LYS A 209 -0.99 11.74 21.28
C LYS A 209 -2.51 11.59 21.20
N ALA A 210 -3.03 10.39 20.94
CA ALA A 210 -4.46 10.12 20.93
C ALA A 210 -5.05 10.28 22.34
N LYS A 211 -6.32 10.72 22.41
CA LYS A 211 -7.02 10.96 23.68
C LYS A 211 -7.12 9.70 24.56
N ASP A 212 -7.31 8.54 23.94
CA ASP A 212 -7.44 7.29 24.68
C ASP A 212 -6.10 6.55 24.82
N PRO A 213 -5.72 6.15 26.03
CA PRO A 213 -4.49 5.41 26.24
C PRO A 213 -4.62 3.98 25.69
N THR A 214 -3.92 3.70 24.59
CA THR A 214 -3.58 2.32 24.19
C THR A 214 -2.30 1.92 24.94
N SER A 215 -2.16 0.66 25.38
CA SER A 215 -0.92 0.19 25.99
C SER A 215 0.18 0.01 24.93
N ASN A 216 1.45 0.15 25.32
CA ASN A 216 2.56 -0.05 24.37
C ASN A 216 2.59 -1.47 23.80
N ALA A 217 2.25 -2.48 24.61
CA ALA A 217 2.13 -3.86 24.14
C ALA A 217 1.12 -4.00 22.98
N LYS A 218 -0.05 -3.35 23.09
CA LYS A 218 -1.07 -3.36 22.01
C LYS A 218 -0.60 -2.61 20.76
N ARG A 219 0.23 -1.57 20.88
CA ARG A 219 0.81 -0.87 19.73
C ARG A 219 1.84 -1.75 19.00
N LEU A 220 2.71 -2.43 19.75
CA LEU A 220 3.70 -3.35 19.20
C LEU A 220 3.05 -4.57 18.55
N GLY A 221 1.93 -5.05 19.10
CA GLY A 221 1.12 -6.11 18.49
C GLY A 221 0.43 -5.74 17.18
N LEU A 222 0.68 -4.53 16.64
CA LEU A 222 0.24 -4.08 15.32
C LEU A 222 1.41 -3.77 14.38
N PHE A 223 2.64 -4.16 14.72
CA PHE A 223 3.82 -3.90 13.88
C PHE A 223 3.94 -4.86 12.69
N HIS A 224 3.31 -6.03 12.76
CA HIS A 224 3.29 -7.02 11.69
C HIS A 224 1.98 -7.82 11.69
N PRO A 225 0.80 -7.18 11.60
CA PRO A 225 -0.47 -7.88 11.61
C PRO A 225 -0.61 -8.87 10.45
N PHE A 226 -1.47 -9.88 10.63
CA PHE A 226 -1.59 -11.00 9.69
C PHE A 226 -2.22 -10.68 8.33
N TRP A 227 -2.71 -9.45 8.15
CA TRP A 227 -3.32 -9.01 6.90
C TRP A 227 -2.35 -8.26 5.98
N GLU A 228 -1.07 -8.24 6.30
CA GLU A 228 -0.14 -7.30 5.69
C GLU A 228 0.47 -7.79 4.36
N GLY A 229 0.83 -6.83 3.50
CA GLY A 229 1.73 -7.01 2.36
C GLY A 229 2.99 -6.15 2.52
N PRO A 230 3.34 -5.21 1.60
CA PRO A 230 4.41 -4.22 1.82
C PRO A 230 4.21 -3.44 3.15
N PRO A 231 5.25 -2.81 3.73
CA PRO A 231 5.39 -2.14 5.03
C PRO A 231 4.73 -0.78 4.97
N LEU A 232 3.54 -0.79 4.40
CA LEU A 232 2.58 0.24 4.43
C LEU A 232 1.57 -0.15 5.51
N PRO A 233 1.55 0.55 6.66
CA PRO A 233 0.68 0.23 7.78
C PRO A 233 -0.81 0.35 7.40
N THR A 234 -1.40 -0.71 6.87
CA THR A 234 -2.82 -0.73 6.51
C THR A 234 -3.65 -0.83 7.78
N GLY A 235 -4.43 0.23 8.03
CA GLY A 235 -5.06 0.46 9.33
C GLY A 235 -4.29 1.45 10.22
N LYS A 236 -3.16 2.00 9.75
CA LYS A 236 -2.31 3.01 10.40
C LYS A 236 -1.80 2.59 11.78
N GLY A 237 -2.65 2.70 12.80
CA GLY A 237 -2.36 2.41 14.20
C GLY A 237 -3.62 2.07 15.00
N ALA A 238 -3.44 1.72 16.27
CA ALA A 238 -4.52 1.30 17.16
C ALA A 238 -5.62 2.37 17.31
N ALA A 239 -5.25 3.65 17.39
CA ALA A 239 -6.22 4.73 17.53
C ALA A 239 -7.05 4.91 16.25
N TYR A 240 -6.47 4.67 15.08
CA TYR A 240 -7.18 4.69 13.81
C TYR A 240 -8.15 3.51 13.70
N LEU A 241 -7.68 2.27 13.96
CA LEU A 241 -8.53 1.07 13.89
C LEU A 241 -9.76 1.19 14.80
N ARG A 242 -9.60 1.72 16.01
CA ARG A 242 -10.71 1.91 16.97
C ARG A 242 -11.86 2.78 16.43
N LYS A 243 -11.56 3.76 15.58
CA LYS A 243 -12.58 4.62 14.94
C LYS A 243 -13.48 3.84 13.99
N PHE A 244 -12.96 2.74 13.43
CA PHE A 244 -13.66 1.90 12.46
C PHE A 244 -14.08 0.55 13.05
N GLU A 245 -13.86 0.32 14.35
CA GLU A 245 -14.25 -0.92 15.00
C GLU A 245 -15.77 -1.04 15.10
N ALA A 246 -16.31 -2.17 14.66
CA ALA A 246 -17.70 -2.53 14.87
C ALA A 246 -18.03 -2.58 16.37
N LYS A 247 -19.06 -1.82 16.78
CA LYS A 247 -19.44 -1.62 18.19
C LYS A 247 -20.46 -2.63 18.71
N ASP A 248 -21.18 -3.27 17.81
CA ASP A 248 -22.21 -4.27 18.11
C ASP A 248 -22.17 -5.41 17.08
N ASP A 249 -22.94 -6.47 17.33
CA ASP A 249 -22.97 -7.67 16.49
C ASP A 249 -23.52 -7.41 15.09
N ALA A 250 -24.50 -6.52 14.96
CA ALA A 250 -25.08 -6.15 13.66
C ALA A 250 -24.04 -5.39 12.81
N GLY A 251 -23.34 -4.44 13.39
CA GLY A 251 -22.24 -3.70 12.78
C GLY A 251 -21.08 -4.62 12.41
N LEU A 252 -20.79 -5.65 13.22
CA LEU A 252 -19.79 -6.66 12.91
C LEU A 252 -20.21 -7.50 11.70
N ALA A 253 -21.46 -7.97 11.67
CA ALA A 253 -22.02 -8.71 10.54
C ALA A 253 -21.97 -7.88 9.24
N VAL A 254 -22.43 -6.63 9.27
CA VAL A 254 -22.35 -5.69 8.13
C VAL A 254 -20.91 -5.51 7.66
N THR A 255 -19.96 -5.36 8.58
CA THR A 255 -18.54 -5.16 8.25
C THR A 255 -17.95 -6.39 7.57
N ARG A 256 -18.27 -7.59 8.05
CA ARG A 256 -17.82 -8.86 7.45
C ARG A 256 -18.46 -9.14 6.10
N LEU A 257 -19.73 -8.80 5.90
CA LEU A 257 -20.38 -8.85 4.59
C LEU A 257 -19.68 -7.90 3.60
N LYS A 258 -19.40 -6.66 4.02
CA LYS A 258 -18.61 -5.71 3.22
C LYS A 258 -17.19 -6.20 2.94
N ALA A 259 -16.59 -6.96 3.85
CA ALA A 259 -15.29 -7.60 3.66
C ALA A 259 -15.36 -8.62 2.51
N LEU A 260 -16.32 -9.53 2.53
CA LEU A 260 -16.49 -10.53 1.47
C LEU A 260 -16.72 -9.88 0.10
N LYS A 261 -17.59 -8.84 0.01
CA LYS A 261 -17.79 -8.12 -1.25
C LYS A 261 -16.49 -7.50 -1.78
N LEU A 262 -15.70 -6.93 -0.87
CA LEU A 262 -14.45 -6.29 -1.23
C LEU A 262 -13.40 -7.31 -1.66
N LEU A 263 -13.32 -8.46 -0.99
CA LEU A 263 -12.41 -9.54 -1.36
C LEU A 263 -12.73 -10.06 -2.77
N VAL A 264 -13.99 -10.39 -3.05
CA VAL A 264 -14.42 -10.84 -4.38
C VAL A 264 -14.08 -9.81 -5.45
N TRP A 265 -14.33 -8.52 -5.17
CA TRP A 265 -13.96 -7.45 -6.09
C TRP A 265 -12.44 -7.32 -6.30
N GLY A 266 -11.66 -7.47 -5.23
CA GLY A 266 -10.19 -7.49 -5.32
C GLY A 266 -9.69 -8.64 -6.20
N VAL A 267 -10.20 -9.85 -5.99
CA VAL A 267 -9.85 -11.03 -6.80
C VAL A 267 -10.26 -10.87 -8.25
N MET A 268 -11.43 -10.29 -8.53
CA MET A 268 -11.84 -9.99 -9.92
C MET A 268 -10.89 -9.00 -10.60
N LEU A 269 -10.42 -7.97 -9.89
CA LEU A 269 -9.46 -7.00 -10.43
C LEU A 269 -8.09 -7.62 -10.65
N THR A 270 -7.63 -8.47 -9.73
CA THR A 270 -6.38 -9.23 -9.90
C THR A 270 -6.47 -10.19 -11.08
N GLY A 271 -7.58 -10.93 -11.22
CA GLY A 271 -7.82 -11.78 -12.39
C GLY A 271 -7.89 -10.99 -13.71
N LEU A 272 -8.47 -9.79 -13.68
CA LEU A 272 -8.44 -8.87 -14.83
C LEU A 272 -7.01 -8.46 -15.18
N TYR A 273 -6.19 -8.08 -14.20
CA TYR A 273 -4.78 -7.75 -14.39
C TYR A 273 -4.01 -8.92 -15.02
N LEU A 274 -4.11 -10.13 -14.44
CA LEU A 274 -3.43 -11.32 -14.96
C LEU A 274 -3.90 -11.68 -16.36
N GLY A 275 -5.22 -11.66 -16.60
CA GLY A 275 -5.80 -11.97 -17.90
C GLY A 275 -5.41 -10.98 -18.99
N LEU A 276 -5.41 -9.67 -18.68
CA LEU A 276 -4.99 -8.63 -19.61
C LEU A 276 -3.50 -8.65 -19.86
N SER A 277 -2.68 -8.84 -18.83
CA SER A 277 -1.21 -8.97 -18.97
C SER A 277 -0.87 -10.14 -19.89
N ARG A 278 -1.45 -11.32 -19.66
CA ARG A 278 -1.26 -12.48 -20.53
C ARG A 278 -1.76 -12.27 -21.96
N LEU A 279 -2.93 -11.68 -22.12
CA LEU A 279 -3.50 -11.44 -23.45
C LEU A 279 -2.68 -10.41 -24.24
N ILE A 280 -2.33 -9.30 -23.62
CA ILE A 280 -1.69 -8.16 -24.31
C ILE A 280 -0.18 -8.39 -24.45
N ASN A 281 0.50 -8.79 -23.38
CA ASN A 281 1.95 -8.90 -23.38
C ASN A 281 2.45 -10.24 -23.91
N GLU A 282 1.85 -11.37 -23.52
CA GLU A 282 2.30 -12.69 -23.98
C GLU A 282 1.69 -13.07 -25.34
N THR A 283 0.38 -12.88 -25.52
CA THR A 283 -0.32 -13.38 -26.71
C THR A 283 -0.27 -12.41 -27.88
N ALA A 284 -0.52 -11.12 -27.64
CA ALA A 284 -0.45 -10.08 -28.68
C ALA A 284 0.97 -9.54 -28.91
N GLY A 285 1.94 -9.93 -28.06
CA GLY A 285 3.35 -9.60 -28.22
C GLY A 285 3.72 -8.14 -27.93
N LEU A 286 2.83 -7.35 -27.30
CA LEU A 286 3.18 -5.99 -26.91
C LEU A 286 4.20 -6.01 -25.77
N PRO A 287 5.38 -5.37 -25.90
CA PRO A 287 6.36 -5.37 -24.83
C PRO A 287 5.81 -4.68 -23.58
N THR A 288 6.18 -5.19 -22.40
CA THR A 288 5.95 -4.46 -21.15
C THR A 288 6.73 -3.14 -21.17
N LEU A 289 6.35 -2.15 -20.35
CA LEU A 289 7.13 -0.90 -20.26
C LEU A 289 8.61 -1.18 -19.94
N HIS A 290 8.85 -2.08 -18.98
CA HIS A 290 10.19 -2.55 -18.64
C HIS A 290 10.97 -3.06 -19.86
N HIS A 291 10.39 -3.99 -20.62
CA HIS A 291 11.08 -4.57 -21.78
C HIS A 291 11.23 -3.56 -22.93
N ALA A 292 10.25 -2.68 -23.13
CA ALA A 292 10.33 -1.58 -24.09
C ALA A 292 11.51 -0.63 -23.78
N MET A 293 11.73 -0.32 -22.50
CA MET A 293 12.87 0.49 -22.06
C MET A 293 14.20 -0.26 -22.20
N GLU A 294 14.23 -1.57 -21.93
CA GLU A 294 15.41 -2.43 -22.12
C GLU A 294 15.85 -2.48 -23.59
N LEU A 295 14.91 -2.66 -24.52
CA LEU A 295 15.17 -2.60 -25.96
C LEU A 295 15.72 -1.22 -26.36
N SER A 296 15.11 -0.15 -25.86
CA SER A 296 15.59 1.22 -26.13
C SER A 296 16.99 1.47 -25.58
N SER A 297 17.32 1.00 -24.37
CA SER A 297 18.64 1.18 -23.77
C SER A 297 19.73 0.34 -24.43
N SER A 298 19.36 -0.80 -25.03
CA SER A 298 20.27 -1.64 -25.81
C SER A 298 20.46 -1.16 -27.26
N GLY A 299 19.90 0.00 -27.62
CA GLY A 299 20.02 0.57 -28.96
C GLY A 299 19.11 -0.06 -30.00
N THR A 300 18.08 -0.80 -29.58
CA THR A 300 17.05 -1.35 -30.47
C THR A 300 15.83 -0.43 -30.44
N PRO A 301 15.65 0.46 -31.43
CA PRO A 301 14.55 1.42 -31.42
C PRO A 301 13.21 0.68 -31.61
N ILE A 302 12.27 0.95 -30.70
CA ILE A 302 10.88 0.53 -30.86
C ILE A 302 10.07 1.67 -31.49
N PRO A 303 9.08 1.38 -32.35
CA PRO A 303 8.22 2.41 -32.91
C PRO A 303 7.49 3.21 -31.81
N ALA A 304 7.35 4.53 -31.99
CA ALA A 304 6.74 5.41 -30.99
C ALA A 304 5.31 4.97 -30.59
N TYR A 305 4.52 4.46 -31.53
CA TYR A 305 3.17 3.96 -31.22
C TYR A 305 3.21 2.74 -30.27
N GLU A 306 4.22 1.89 -30.40
CA GLU A 306 4.40 0.70 -29.58
C GLU A 306 4.84 1.11 -28.18
N ALA A 307 5.82 2.02 -28.07
CA ALA A 307 6.26 2.61 -26.81
C ALA A 307 5.09 3.29 -26.04
N TRP A 308 4.28 4.09 -26.74
CA TRP A 308 3.06 4.69 -26.16
C TRP A 308 2.05 3.65 -25.71
N THR A 309 1.84 2.60 -26.51
CA THR A 309 0.89 1.53 -26.17
C THR A 309 1.35 0.77 -24.93
N SER A 310 2.64 0.41 -24.85
CA SER A 310 3.25 -0.20 -23.67
C SER A 310 3.08 0.67 -22.43
N LEU A 311 3.26 1.99 -22.55
CA LEU A 311 3.11 2.94 -21.45
C LEU A 311 1.66 3.03 -20.95
N VAL A 312 0.69 3.12 -21.87
CA VAL A 312 -0.74 3.19 -21.52
C VAL A 312 -1.22 1.87 -20.91
N VAL A 313 -0.82 0.74 -21.48
CA VAL A 313 -1.16 -0.59 -20.96
C VAL A 313 -0.56 -0.78 -19.57
N HIS A 314 0.73 -0.44 -19.38
CA HIS A 314 1.38 -0.49 -18.08
C HIS A 314 0.60 0.32 -17.03
N TYR A 315 0.22 1.57 -17.34
CA TYR A 315 -0.57 2.39 -16.43
C TYR A 315 -1.91 1.74 -16.04
N LEU A 316 -2.66 1.21 -17.01
CA LEU A 316 -3.95 0.57 -16.75
C LEU A 316 -3.81 -0.71 -15.92
N LEU A 317 -2.79 -1.51 -16.22
CA LEU A 317 -2.46 -2.73 -15.49
C LEU A 317 -2.02 -2.42 -14.06
N ASP A 318 -1.17 -1.41 -13.85
CA ASP A 318 -0.70 -1.00 -12.52
C ASP A 318 -1.87 -0.51 -11.63
N VAL A 319 -2.79 0.27 -12.20
CA VAL A 319 -4.00 0.68 -11.49
C VAL A 319 -4.86 -0.52 -11.08
N ALA A 320 -4.98 -1.53 -11.93
CA ALA A 320 -5.71 -2.76 -11.63
C ALA A 320 -5.00 -3.60 -10.57
N PHE A 321 -3.69 -3.77 -10.67
CA PHE A 321 -2.83 -4.48 -9.72
C PHE A 321 -2.92 -3.87 -8.32
N ILE A 322 -2.65 -2.57 -8.21
CA ILE A 322 -2.70 -1.86 -6.92
C ILE A 322 -4.11 -1.91 -6.33
N ALA A 323 -5.17 -1.76 -7.15
CA ALA A 323 -6.54 -1.86 -6.66
C ALA A 323 -6.89 -3.28 -6.19
N GLY A 324 -6.52 -4.32 -6.94
CA GLY A 324 -6.80 -5.73 -6.62
C GLY A 324 -6.15 -6.16 -5.30
N TRP A 325 -4.81 -6.12 -5.26
CA TRP A 325 -4.02 -6.54 -4.09
C TRP A 325 -4.43 -5.79 -2.82
N SER A 326 -4.53 -4.45 -2.89
CA SER A 326 -4.84 -3.66 -1.69
C SER A 326 -6.28 -3.81 -1.20
N HIS A 327 -7.23 -4.15 -2.08
CA HIS A 327 -8.59 -4.48 -1.67
C HIS A 327 -8.65 -5.80 -0.91
N VAL A 328 -7.81 -6.78 -1.27
CA VAL A 328 -7.68 -8.03 -0.50
C VAL A 328 -7.20 -7.73 0.92
N VAL A 329 -6.12 -6.97 1.07
CA VAL A 329 -5.60 -6.55 2.40
C VAL A 329 -6.68 -5.87 3.24
N VAL A 330 -7.37 -4.87 2.68
CA VAL A 330 -8.45 -4.16 3.37
C VAL A 330 -9.61 -5.11 3.72
N ALA A 331 -9.92 -6.08 2.85
CA ALA A 331 -10.96 -7.06 3.11
C ALA A 331 -10.61 -7.95 4.31
N ILE A 332 -9.35 -8.38 4.44
CA ILE A 332 -8.90 -9.15 5.62
C ILE A 332 -9.08 -8.31 6.89
N VAL A 333 -8.67 -7.03 6.88
CA VAL A 333 -8.89 -6.13 8.03
C VAL A 333 -10.38 -5.98 8.35
N ARG A 334 -11.24 -5.80 7.34
CA ARG A 334 -12.69 -5.71 7.56
C ARG A 334 -13.28 -7.01 8.09
N MET A 335 -12.77 -8.17 7.69
CA MET A 335 -13.26 -9.46 8.19
C MET A 335 -13.00 -9.62 9.70
N THR A 336 -11.94 -8.99 10.22
CA THR A 336 -11.73 -8.91 11.68
C THR A 336 -12.74 -8.02 12.41
N GLY A 337 -13.43 -7.12 11.72
CA GLY A 337 -14.42 -6.21 12.30
C GLY A 337 -14.03 -4.73 12.30
N TYR A 338 -12.96 -4.33 11.60
CA TYR A 338 -12.59 -2.93 11.40
C TYR A 338 -13.03 -2.44 10.02
N ALA A 339 -14.06 -1.60 9.96
CA ALA A 339 -14.67 -1.05 8.75
C ALA A 339 -13.82 0.05 8.06
N ILE A 340 -12.51 -0.14 7.95
CA ILE A 340 -11.59 0.85 7.38
C ILE A 340 -11.91 1.16 5.91
N PRO A 341 -11.58 2.37 5.39
CA PRO A 341 -11.83 2.75 4.00
C PRO A 341 -11.18 1.81 2.97
N ARG A 342 -11.64 1.86 1.71
CA ARG A 342 -10.97 1.12 0.63
C ARG A 342 -9.70 1.86 0.22
N ASN A 343 -8.68 1.11 -0.20
CA ASN A 343 -7.43 1.72 -0.64
C ASN A 343 -7.58 2.51 -1.96
N THR A 344 -8.46 2.04 -2.85
CA THR A 344 -8.69 2.65 -4.17
C THR A 344 -10.19 2.80 -4.45
N ALA A 345 -10.63 3.94 -5.00
CA ALA A 345 -12.03 4.21 -5.29
C ALA A 345 -12.24 4.97 -6.62
N ARG A 346 -12.50 4.25 -7.71
CA ARG A 346 -12.77 4.78 -9.06
C ARG A 346 -11.71 5.80 -9.55
N PRO A 347 -10.41 5.45 -9.53
CA PRO A 347 -9.33 6.38 -9.81
C PRO A 347 -9.39 6.90 -11.26
N LEU A 348 -9.75 6.05 -12.23
CA LEU A 348 -9.89 6.39 -13.66
C LEU A 348 -11.03 7.37 -13.96
N SER A 349 -11.93 7.63 -13.00
CA SER A 349 -13.00 8.63 -13.15
C SER A 349 -12.57 10.05 -12.77
N SER A 350 -11.33 10.22 -12.32
CA SER A 350 -10.82 11.49 -11.80
C SER A 350 -10.59 12.50 -12.91
N ARG A 351 -10.97 13.76 -12.65
CA ARG A 351 -10.85 14.88 -13.61
C ARG A 351 -9.68 15.80 -13.29
N THR A 352 -8.96 15.54 -12.20
CA THR A 352 -7.76 16.28 -11.80
C THR A 352 -6.76 15.34 -11.15
N LEU A 353 -5.46 15.70 -11.17
CA LEU A 353 -4.42 14.91 -10.53
C LEU A 353 -4.65 14.82 -9.02
N ALA A 354 -5.09 15.91 -8.39
CA ALA A 354 -5.43 15.94 -6.98
C ALA A 354 -6.63 15.02 -6.64
N GLU A 355 -7.63 14.91 -7.53
CA GLU A 355 -8.74 13.96 -7.35
C GLU A 355 -8.27 12.51 -7.51
N PHE A 356 -7.41 12.23 -8.49
CA PHE A 356 -6.82 10.90 -8.68
C PHE A 356 -6.01 10.48 -7.45
N TRP A 357 -5.10 11.33 -6.98
CA TRP A 357 -4.27 11.10 -5.80
C TRP A 357 -5.11 10.86 -4.53
N ASN A 358 -6.28 11.48 -4.41
CA ASN A 358 -7.19 11.24 -3.28
C ASN A 358 -7.98 9.92 -3.38
N ARG A 359 -8.07 9.34 -4.59
CA ARG A 359 -8.80 8.11 -4.89
C ARG A 359 -7.90 6.90 -5.11
N TYR A 360 -6.61 7.13 -5.26
CA TYR A 360 -5.59 6.13 -5.54
C TYR A 360 -4.69 5.94 -4.33
N TYR A 361 -4.39 4.68 -4.00
CA TYR A 361 -3.41 4.31 -2.98
C TYR A 361 -3.58 5.02 -1.62
N PHE A 362 -4.80 5.02 -1.08
CA PHE A 362 -5.20 5.76 0.12
C PHE A 362 -4.24 5.61 1.31
N TYR A 363 -3.84 4.40 1.69
CA TYR A 363 -2.99 4.24 2.89
C TYR A 363 -1.61 4.88 2.72
N PHE A 364 -1.03 4.78 1.52
CA PHE A 364 0.25 5.40 1.19
C PHE A 364 0.12 6.91 1.17
N LYS A 365 -0.91 7.42 0.49
CA LYS A 365 -1.25 8.84 0.46
C LYS A 365 -1.41 9.41 1.87
N GLU A 366 -2.11 8.69 2.73
CA GLU A 366 -2.39 9.11 4.11
C GLU A 366 -1.13 9.10 4.98
N LEU A 367 -0.21 8.15 4.79
CA LEU A 367 1.11 8.17 5.43
C LEU A 367 1.85 9.46 5.08
N LEU A 368 1.93 9.80 3.80
CA LEU A 368 2.56 11.04 3.34
C LEU A 368 1.85 12.28 3.91
N VAL A 369 0.52 12.24 3.99
CA VAL A 369 -0.27 13.35 4.53
C VAL A 369 -0.04 13.54 6.04
N ASP A 370 -0.10 12.46 6.81
CA ASP A 370 0.03 12.48 8.28
C ASP A 370 1.43 12.92 8.72
N PHE A 371 2.46 12.46 8.01
CA PHE A 371 3.86 12.62 8.43
C PHE A 371 4.62 13.75 7.74
N PHE A 372 4.16 14.22 6.57
CA PHE A 372 4.85 15.27 5.82
C PHE A 372 3.95 16.44 5.50
N PHE A 373 2.78 16.20 4.91
CA PHE A 373 1.89 17.29 4.48
C PHE A 373 1.42 18.12 5.68
N PHE A 374 0.76 17.50 6.67
CA PHE A 374 0.20 18.25 7.81
C PHE A 374 1.28 18.94 8.65
N PRO A 375 2.40 18.29 9.01
CA PRO A 375 3.48 18.97 9.72
C PRO A 375 4.04 20.18 8.97
N ALA A 376 4.26 20.07 7.65
CA ALA A 376 4.73 21.19 6.83
C ALA A 376 3.67 22.28 6.71
N PHE A 377 2.42 21.90 6.40
CA PHE A 377 1.29 22.80 6.28
C PHE A 377 1.07 23.57 7.57
N LEU A 378 1.03 22.94 8.74
CA LEU A 378 0.76 23.62 10.01
C LEU A 378 1.88 24.57 10.46
N ARG A 379 3.11 24.39 9.96
CA ARG A 379 4.28 25.12 10.42
C ARG A 379 4.71 26.28 9.51
N TYR A 380 4.74 26.06 8.20
CA TYR A 380 5.38 26.99 7.25
C TYR A 380 4.37 27.83 6.47
N PHE A 381 4.82 28.98 5.95
CA PHE A 381 4.09 29.86 5.02
C PHE A 381 2.64 30.23 5.42
N LYS A 382 2.35 30.35 6.72
CA LYS A 382 0.99 30.60 7.25
C LYS A 382 0.26 31.80 6.62
N LYS A 383 1.00 32.83 6.22
CA LYS A 383 0.47 34.06 5.61
C LYS A 383 0.21 33.94 4.09
N GLN A 384 0.68 32.88 3.44
CA GLN A 384 0.57 32.69 1.99
C GLN A 384 -0.07 31.31 1.69
N PRO A 385 -1.41 31.21 1.63
CA PRO A 385 -2.11 29.93 1.55
C PRO A 385 -1.70 29.06 0.35
N LYS A 386 -1.48 29.66 -0.83
CA LYS A 386 -1.05 28.92 -2.02
C LYS A 386 0.35 28.33 -1.87
N LEU A 387 1.32 29.13 -1.41
CA LEU A 387 2.68 28.66 -1.15
C LEU A 387 2.71 27.60 -0.04
N ARG A 388 1.87 27.76 0.98
CA ARG A 388 1.70 26.80 2.07
C ARG A 388 1.23 25.43 1.57
N VAL A 389 0.21 25.40 0.71
CA VAL A 389 -0.26 24.15 0.08
C VAL A 389 0.83 23.58 -0.82
N ALA A 390 1.46 24.42 -1.66
CA ALA A 390 2.52 23.98 -2.56
C ALA A 390 3.68 23.31 -1.83
N PHE A 391 4.19 23.96 -0.78
CA PHE A 391 5.28 23.47 0.03
C PHE A 391 4.91 22.19 0.79
N ALA A 392 3.71 22.12 1.36
CA ALA A 392 3.24 20.91 2.04
C ALA A 392 3.10 19.72 1.08
N THR A 393 2.60 19.95 -0.14
CA THR A 393 2.54 18.94 -1.20
C THR A 393 3.93 18.51 -1.64
N LEU A 394 4.89 19.44 -1.78
CA LEU A 394 6.29 19.12 -2.07
C LEU A 394 6.90 18.23 -0.96
N CYS A 395 6.72 18.59 0.31
CA CYS A 395 7.19 17.77 1.43
C CYS A 395 6.62 16.34 1.39
N ALA A 396 5.35 16.18 1.03
CA ALA A 396 4.68 14.88 1.01
C ALA A 396 5.00 14.06 -0.25
N ALA A 397 4.69 14.58 -1.43
CA ALA A 397 4.80 13.86 -2.69
C ALA A 397 6.23 13.76 -3.23
N SER A 398 7.16 14.61 -2.73
CA SER A 398 8.59 14.50 -3.03
C SER A 398 9.37 13.87 -1.87
N PHE A 399 9.66 14.63 -0.81
CA PHE A 399 10.59 14.17 0.23
C PHE A 399 10.08 12.93 0.99
N GLY A 400 8.81 12.92 1.38
CA GLY A 400 8.22 11.78 2.07
C GLY A 400 8.16 10.54 1.18
N ASN A 401 7.87 10.74 -0.10
CA ASN A 401 7.84 9.67 -1.09
C ASN A 401 9.23 9.03 -1.28
N VAL A 402 10.26 9.85 -1.54
CA VAL A 402 11.65 9.38 -1.67
C VAL A 402 12.10 8.66 -0.39
N LEU A 403 11.81 9.22 0.80
CA LEU A 403 12.20 8.57 2.04
C LEU A 403 11.53 7.20 2.23
N PHE A 404 10.23 7.09 1.92
CA PHE A 404 9.52 5.82 2.01
C PHE A 404 10.19 4.75 1.13
N HIS A 405 10.43 5.07 -0.14
CA HIS A 405 11.05 4.11 -1.06
C HIS A 405 12.52 3.86 -0.76
N PHE A 406 13.26 4.83 -0.21
CA PHE A 406 14.63 4.62 0.25
C PHE A 406 14.68 3.65 1.44
N THR A 407 13.77 3.81 2.42
CA THR A 407 13.69 2.86 3.55
C THR A 407 13.32 1.45 3.07
N TRP A 408 12.47 1.34 2.04
CA TRP A 408 12.10 0.06 1.43
C TRP A 408 13.29 -0.65 0.75
N ASN A 409 14.07 0.09 -0.05
CA ASN A 409 15.18 -0.45 -0.84
C ASN A 409 16.55 -0.27 -0.15
N LEU A 410 16.62 -0.53 1.16
CA LEU A 410 17.87 -0.39 1.91
C LEU A 410 18.99 -1.32 1.39
N ASN A 411 18.62 -2.45 0.76
CA ASN A 411 19.55 -3.38 0.10
C ASN A 411 20.47 -2.67 -0.89
N LEU A 412 20.00 -1.63 -1.57
CA LEU A 412 20.83 -0.86 -2.51
C LEU A 412 21.99 -0.14 -1.84
N THR A 413 21.79 0.30 -0.60
CA THR A 413 22.86 0.92 0.17
C THR A 413 23.89 -0.13 0.61
N LEU A 414 23.45 -1.35 0.88
CA LEU A 414 24.36 -2.46 1.14
C LEU A 414 25.15 -2.78 -0.14
N GLU A 415 24.49 -3.00 -1.27
CA GLU A 415 25.13 -3.46 -2.50
C GLU A 415 26.08 -2.42 -3.10
N TYR A 416 25.59 -1.19 -3.29
CA TYR A 416 26.30 -0.13 -4.04
C TYR A 416 26.93 0.95 -3.14
N GLY A 417 26.79 0.84 -1.82
CA GLY A 417 27.15 1.91 -0.88
C GLY A 417 26.18 3.09 -0.94
N LEU A 418 26.37 4.07 -0.07
CA LEU A 418 25.42 5.19 0.05
C LEU A 418 25.37 6.06 -1.21
N ILE A 419 26.52 6.42 -1.78
CA ILE A 419 26.56 7.26 -2.99
C ILE A 419 25.99 6.51 -4.19
N GLY A 420 26.29 5.21 -4.33
CA GLY A 420 25.74 4.37 -5.39
C GLY A 420 24.22 4.26 -5.28
N ALA A 421 23.70 3.95 -4.09
CA ALA A 421 22.25 3.92 -3.85
C ALA A 421 21.57 5.25 -4.19
N MET A 422 22.17 6.39 -3.82
CA MET A 422 21.61 7.70 -4.16
C MET A 422 21.56 7.95 -5.67
N ARG A 423 22.52 7.43 -6.45
CA ARG A 423 22.49 7.50 -7.93
C ARG A 423 21.36 6.66 -8.51
N HIS A 424 21.13 5.45 -7.99
CA HIS A 424 19.97 4.64 -8.41
C HIS A 424 18.65 5.35 -8.11
N PHE A 425 18.56 6.10 -7.00
CA PHE A 425 17.38 6.88 -6.65
C PHE A 425 17.22 8.20 -7.41
N GLU A 426 18.14 8.59 -8.29
CA GLU A 426 18.06 9.86 -9.04
C GLU A 426 16.79 9.95 -9.88
N SER A 427 16.51 8.93 -10.69
CA SER A 427 15.28 8.88 -11.50
C SER A 427 14.04 8.94 -10.62
N TYR A 428 14.05 8.23 -9.50
CA TYR A 428 12.92 8.20 -8.56
C TYR A 428 12.68 9.57 -7.91
N ALA A 429 13.75 10.31 -7.62
CA ALA A 429 13.67 11.67 -7.12
C ALA A 429 13.05 12.61 -8.19
N VAL A 430 13.45 12.47 -9.46
CA VAL A 430 12.84 13.20 -10.59
C VAL A 430 11.35 12.86 -10.72
N TYR A 431 10.99 11.58 -10.71
CA TYR A 431 9.60 11.12 -10.68
C TYR A 431 8.80 11.81 -9.56
N SER A 432 9.35 11.79 -8.34
CA SER A 432 8.68 12.34 -7.17
C SER A 432 8.52 13.87 -7.24
N LEU A 433 9.48 14.57 -7.83
CA LEU A 433 9.40 16.01 -8.10
C LEU A 433 8.36 16.35 -9.19
N LEU A 434 8.32 15.57 -10.29
CA LEU A 434 7.32 15.73 -11.34
C LEU A 434 5.91 15.47 -10.80
N LEU A 435 5.74 14.41 -10.00
CA LEU A 435 4.50 14.10 -9.30
C LEU A 435 4.06 15.26 -8.39
N ALA A 436 4.97 15.77 -7.55
CA ALA A 436 4.69 16.90 -6.69
C ALA A 436 4.30 18.15 -7.50
N GLY A 437 5.04 18.48 -8.55
CA GLY A 437 4.76 19.60 -9.45
C GLY A 437 3.36 19.51 -10.07
N GLY A 438 3.02 18.34 -10.63
CA GLY A 438 1.69 18.07 -11.19
C GLY A 438 0.57 18.24 -10.16
N LEU A 439 0.76 17.71 -8.94
CA LEU A 439 -0.21 17.86 -7.85
C LEU A 439 -0.36 19.32 -7.41
N ILE A 440 0.74 20.07 -7.28
CA ILE A 440 0.73 21.50 -6.91
C ILE A 440 -0.02 22.30 -7.96
N ILE A 441 0.31 22.13 -9.25
CA ILE A 441 -0.38 22.80 -10.35
C ILE A 441 -1.87 22.45 -10.31
N SER A 442 -2.20 21.16 -10.13
CA SER A 442 -3.59 20.70 -10.05
C SER A 442 -4.36 21.27 -8.85
N GLN A 443 -3.72 21.48 -7.70
CA GLN A 443 -4.33 22.03 -6.50
C GLN A 443 -4.51 23.55 -6.56
N LEU A 444 -3.56 24.24 -7.19
CA LEU A 444 -3.56 25.70 -7.31
C LEU A 444 -4.37 26.22 -8.51
N ARG A 445 -4.74 25.33 -9.45
CA ARG A 445 -5.58 25.69 -10.59
C ARG A 445 -6.96 26.16 -10.12
N GLY A 446 -7.26 27.44 -10.39
CA GLY A 446 -8.50 28.07 -9.94
C GLY A 446 -9.78 27.55 -10.62
N ARG A 447 -9.69 27.09 -11.88
CA ARG A 447 -10.83 26.52 -12.63
C ARG A 447 -10.79 25.00 -12.58
N LYS A 448 -11.82 24.40 -11.98
CA LYS A 448 -12.09 22.96 -12.05
C LYS A 448 -13.06 22.68 -13.22
N PRO A 449 -12.93 21.54 -13.92
CA PRO A 449 -13.89 21.15 -14.95
C PRO A 449 -15.30 21.07 -14.36
N LYS A 450 -16.29 21.63 -15.07
CA LYS A 450 -17.69 21.61 -14.66
C LYS A 450 -18.59 20.96 -15.72
N PRO A 451 -19.75 20.39 -15.35
CA PRO A 451 -20.68 19.80 -16.31
C PRO A 451 -21.06 20.74 -17.45
N GLU A 452 -21.15 22.04 -17.17
CA GLU A 452 -21.45 23.08 -18.16
C GLU A 452 -20.38 23.22 -19.26
N ASP A 453 -19.16 22.69 -19.07
CA ASP A 453 -18.09 22.75 -20.08
C ASP A 453 -18.35 21.81 -21.28
N GLY A 454 -19.39 20.96 -21.22
CA GLY A 454 -19.76 20.00 -22.25
C GLY A 454 -19.02 18.66 -22.13
N PHE A 455 -19.53 17.63 -22.81
CA PHE A 455 -19.06 16.24 -22.68
C PHE A 455 -17.53 16.10 -22.87
N LEU A 456 -16.97 16.66 -23.94
CA LEU A 456 -15.53 16.52 -24.21
C LEU A 456 -14.66 17.20 -23.14
N ARG A 457 -14.98 18.44 -22.75
CA ARG A 457 -14.17 19.21 -21.78
C ARG A 457 -14.41 18.81 -20.33
N TYR A 458 -15.53 18.16 -20.02
CA TYR A 458 -15.86 17.70 -18.67
C TYR A 458 -15.59 16.21 -18.43
N GLU A 459 -15.97 15.34 -19.37
CA GLU A 459 -15.90 13.87 -19.20
C GLU A 459 -14.62 13.28 -19.78
N VAL A 460 -14.17 13.73 -20.96
CA VAL A 460 -13.10 13.06 -21.72
C VAL A 460 -11.73 13.67 -21.45
N LEU A 461 -11.52 14.93 -21.86
CA LEU A 461 -10.20 15.58 -21.81
C LEU A 461 -9.56 15.60 -20.42
N PRO A 462 -10.29 15.89 -19.32
CA PRO A 462 -9.67 15.86 -17.99
C PRO A 462 -9.21 14.46 -17.58
N ARG A 463 -9.95 13.40 -17.94
CA ARG A 463 -9.58 12.02 -17.61
C ARG A 463 -8.38 11.55 -18.43
N VAL A 464 -8.39 11.84 -19.73
CA VAL A 464 -7.25 11.58 -20.62
C VAL A 464 -6.02 12.33 -20.13
N GLY A 465 -6.14 13.61 -19.75
CA GLY A 465 -5.02 14.39 -19.22
C GLY A 465 -4.45 13.84 -17.91
N VAL A 466 -5.31 13.35 -17.00
CA VAL A 466 -4.86 12.65 -15.78
C VAL A 466 -4.12 11.36 -16.14
N GLY A 467 -4.70 10.52 -17.00
CA GLY A 467 -4.07 9.27 -17.43
C GLY A 467 -2.72 9.51 -18.12
N LEU A 468 -2.68 10.46 -19.06
CA LEU A 468 -1.48 10.84 -19.78
C LEU A 468 -0.36 11.32 -18.85
N PHE A 469 -0.69 12.13 -17.84
CA PHE A 469 0.30 12.55 -16.84
C PHE A 469 0.92 11.35 -16.13
N PHE A 470 0.10 10.41 -15.64
CA PHE A 470 0.59 9.22 -14.94
C PHE A 470 1.36 8.26 -15.85
N CYS A 471 0.96 8.14 -17.12
CA CYS A 471 1.74 7.44 -18.14
C CYS A 471 3.14 8.06 -18.27
N LEU A 472 3.22 9.37 -18.50
CA LEU A 472 4.49 10.06 -18.74
C LEU A 472 5.45 9.98 -17.54
N VAL A 473 4.96 10.13 -16.31
CA VAL A 473 5.82 10.04 -15.12
C VAL A 473 6.24 8.59 -14.81
N ALA A 474 5.51 7.57 -15.30
CA ALA A 474 5.85 6.17 -15.05
C ALA A 474 7.23 5.77 -15.63
N VAL A 475 7.66 6.41 -16.72
CA VAL A 475 9.01 6.25 -17.30
C VAL A 475 10.12 6.48 -16.25
N PHE A 476 9.89 7.36 -15.29
CA PHE A 476 10.85 7.70 -14.24
C PHE A 476 10.65 6.89 -12.94
N ASN A 477 9.55 6.13 -12.84
CA ASN A 477 9.20 5.32 -11.67
C ASN A 477 9.64 3.85 -11.78
N GLU A 478 9.98 3.37 -12.99
CA GLU A 478 10.49 2.01 -13.23
C GLU A 478 11.73 1.70 -12.36
N THR A 479 12.02 0.42 -12.14
CA THR A 479 12.98 -0.08 -11.13
C THR A 479 14.30 0.71 -11.11
N PRO A 480 14.66 1.35 -9.96
CA PRO A 480 15.86 2.20 -9.83
C PRO A 480 17.19 1.55 -10.24
N GLU A 481 17.25 0.22 -10.19
CA GLU A 481 18.46 -0.58 -10.36
C GLU A 481 18.89 -0.73 -11.83
N LEU A 482 17.93 -0.67 -12.76
CA LEU A 482 18.12 -1.22 -14.11
C LEU A 482 18.39 -0.17 -15.20
N PHE A 483 17.91 1.06 -15.00
CA PHE A 483 18.01 2.11 -16.02
C PHE A 483 18.56 3.40 -15.44
N SER A 484 19.56 3.98 -16.11
CA SER A 484 20.09 5.28 -15.76
C SER A 484 19.08 6.39 -16.08
N MET A 485 19.31 7.59 -15.55
CA MET A 485 18.51 8.77 -15.90
C MET A 485 18.60 9.10 -17.40
N HIS A 486 19.76 8.83 -18.01
CA HIS A 486 19.97 9.01 -19.44
C HIS A 486 19.07 8.08 -20.26
N ASP A 487 19.04 6.78 -19.95
CA ASP A 487 18.23 5.79 -20.69
C ASP A 487 16.74 6.16 -20.66
N ARG A 488 16.28 6.64 -19.51
CA ARG A 488 14.90 7.10 -19.30
C ARG A 488 14.59 8.36 -20.09
N ALA A 489 15.52 9.31 -20.13
CA ALA A 489 15.37 10.52 -20.93
C ALA A 489 15.32 10.19 -22.43
N VAL A 490 16.17 9.28 -22.90
CA VAL A 490 16.16 8.80 -24.30
C VAL A 490 14.83 8.13 -24.62
N PHE A 491 14.37 7.19 -23.79
CA PHE A 491 13.07 6.55 -23.97
C PHE A 491 11.91 7.57 -23.95
N PHE A 492 11.96 8.53 -23.02
CA PHE A 492 10.94 9.57 -22.94
C PHE A 492 10.88 10.42 -24.22
N LEU A 493 12.04 10.76 -24.80
CA LEU A 493 12.11 11.56 -26.03
C LEU A 493 11.71 10.74 -27.28
N SER A 494 12.00 9.44 -27.30
CA SER A 494 11.59 8.55 -28.40
C SER A 494 10.06 8.42 -28.52
N LEU A 495 9.31 8.57 -27.41
CA LEU A 495 7.84 8.67 -27.43
C LEU A 495 7.34 9.79 -28.36
N PHE A 496 8.14 10.84 -28.58
CA PHE A 496 7.77 11.99 -29.41
C PHE A 496 8.49 12.02 -30.77
N GLY A 497 9.24 10.97 -31.12
CA GLY A 497 10.00 10.88 -32.37
C GLY A 497 11.16 11.88 -32.47
N VAL A 498 11.73 12.29 -31.32
CA VAL A 498 12.83 13.26 -31.26
C VAL A 498 14.20 12.58 -31.43
N ILE A 499 14.29 11.27 -31.17
CA ILE A 499 15.51 10.45 -31.24
C ILE A 499 15.22 9.20 -32.06
#